data_AF-A0A5B0X4W6-F1
#
_entry.id   AF-A0A5B0X4W6-F1
#
_cell.length_a   1.000
_cell.length_b   1.000
_cell.length_c   1.000
_cell.angle_alpha   90.00
_cell.angle_beta   90.00
_cell.angle_gamma   90.00
#
_symmetry.space_group_name_H-M   'P 1'
#
loop_
_entity.id
_entity.type
_entity.pdbx_description
1 polymer ?
#
loop_
_entity_poly.entity_id
_entity_poly.type
_entity_poly.pdbx_seq_one_letter_code
_entity_poly.pdbx_strand_id
1 'polypeptide(L)'
;MSTRFKIWLLPALFYAAFFYWYTDFGGPLSDAEIGEFVATMQTNGSDTEVTAFIEKFARQDSGRQFLMVNNIDMNENPPDVEGAEPGESASSLMARYMEHMIPALLARACHPVLMGSAIYPAMDLVGIEGAENWDQAALFRYRSRRAFLEIVTNPAFRGKHHFKTAALEKTIAYPIETDLYLGDPRLLLGLILLAITALIDSFSLSKKARQKKETAHSV
;
A
#
# COMPACT_ATOMS: atom_id res chain seq x y z
N MET A 1 8.88 35.45 14.33
CA MET A 1 7.83 34.41 14.48
C MET A 1 7.59 34.12 15.96
N SER A 2 6.34 34.08 16.41
CA SER A 2 6.01 33.68 17.80
C SER A 2 6.27 32.19 18.02
N THR A 3 6.53 31.78 19.27
CA THR A 3 6.71 30.36 19.65
C THR A 3 5.49 29.52 19.25
N ARG A 4 4.28 30.07 19.45
CA ARG A 4 3.03 29.42 19.07
C ARG A 4 2.97 29.18 17.56
N PHE A 5 3.32 30.19 16.76
CA PHE A 5 3.36 30.02 15.31
C PHE A 5 4.34 28.92 14.88
N LYS A 6 5.51 28.78 15.53
CA LYS A 6 6.44 27.66 15.26
C LYS A 6 5.85 26.29 15.61
N ILE A 7 5.17 26.19 16.76
CA ILE A 7 4.53 24.95 17.24
C ILE A 7 3.53 24.42 16.21
N TRP A 8 2.77 25.31 15.56
CA TRP A 8 1.77 24.93 14.57
C TRP A 8 2.32 24.81 13.14
N LEU A 9 3.30 25.64 12.77
CA LEU A 9 3.85 25.65 11.42
C LEU A 9 4.61 24.36 11.09
N LEU A 10 5.47 23.86 12.00
CA LEU A 10 6.30 22.70 11.70
C LEU A 10 5.48 21.42 11.44
N PRO A 11 4.50 21.06 12.28
CA PRO A 11 3.62 19.91 12.02
C PRO A 11 2.76 20.11 10.77
N ALA A 12 2.29 21.33 10.51
CA ALA A 12 1.51 21.62 9.30
C ALA A 12 2.34 21.45 8.02
N LEU A 13 3.59 21.93 7.99
CA LEU A 13 4.50 21.75 6.86
C LEU A 13 4.85 20.27 6.66
N PHE A 14 5.12 19.54 7.74
CA PHE A 14 5.36 18.11 7.68
C PHE A 14 4.14 17.34 7.14
N TYR A 15 2.95 17.65 7.63
CA TYR A 15 1.71 17.07 7.11
C TYR A 15 1.50 17.39 5.63
N ALA A 16 1.70 18.63 5.22
CA ALA A 16 1.55 19.04 3.82
C ALA A 16 2.53 18.29 2.91
N ALA A 17 3.79 18.15 3.31
CA ALA A 17 4.80 17.38 2.59
C ALA A 17 4.40 15.90 2.47
N PHE A 18 3.95 15.29 3.57
CA PHE A 18 3.44 13.92 3.58
C PHE A 18 2.22 13.77 2.66
N PHE A 19 1.23 14.65 2.78
CA PHE A 19 -0.01 14.59 2.00
C PHE A 19 0.27 14.71 0.50
N TYR A 20 1.20 15.60 0.14
CA TYR A 20 1.65 15.78 -1.24
C TYR A 20 2.32 14.53 -1.81
N TRP A 21 3.23 13.91 -1.04
CA TRP A 21 3.90 12.68 -1.45
C TRP A 21 2.95 11.47 -1.51
N TYR A 22 2.02 11.38 -0.56
CA TYR A 22 1.16 10.20 -0.38
C TYR A 22 -0.07 10.17 -1.30
N THR A 23 -0.57 11.35 -1.70
CA THR A 23 -1.74 11.50 -2.58
C THR A 23 -1.27 11.60 -4.03
N ASP A 24 -1.89 10.86 -4.95
CA ASP A 24 -1.69 11.11 -6.38
C ASP A 24 -2.52 12.31 -6.84
N PHE A 25 -1.89 13.27 -7.51
CA PHE A 25 -2.54 14.43 -8.14
C PHE A 25 -2.49 14.36 -9.68
N GLY A 26 -1.88 13.32 -10.24
CA GLY A 26 -1.72 13.15 -11.69
C GLY A 26 -3.02 12.78 -12.43
N GLY A 27 -4.06 12.38 -11.70
CA GLY A 27 -5.32 11.94 -12.29
C GLY A 27 -5.20 10.61 -13.05
N PRO A 28 -6.23 10.25 -13.84
CA PRO A 28 -6.25 9.04 -14.66
C PRO A 28 -5.05 8.94 -15.60
N LEU A 29 -4.65 7.72 -15.93
CA LEU A 29 -3.71 7.43 -17.02
C LEU A 29 -4.22 7.96 -18.37
N SER A 30 -3.35 8.64 -19.11
CA SER A 30 -3.56 9.04 -20.50
C SER A 30 -3.33 7.87 -21.46
N ASP A 31 -3.88 7.96 -22.68
CA ASP A 31 -3.65 6.94 -23.71
C ASP A 31 -2.17 6.75 -24.06
N ALA A 32 -1.37 7.82 -23.98
CA ALA A 32 0.07 7.77 -24.21
C ALA A 32 0.78 6.94 -23.12
N GLU A 33 0.49 7.20 -21.84
CA GLU A 33 1.04 6.44 -20.73
C GLU A 33 0.64 4.96 -20.80
N ILE A 34 -0.62 4.68 -21.14
CA ILE A 34 -1.10 3.30 -21.32
C ILE A 34 -0.32 2.60 -22.44
N GLY A 35 -0.14 3.27 -23.58
CA GLY A 35 0.66 2.75 -24.70
C GLY A 35 2.11 2.43 -24.31
N GLU A 36 2.75 3.29 -23.52
CA GLU A 36 4.11 3.06 -23.01
C GLU A 36 4.18 1.85 -22.09
N PHE A 37 3.22 1.68 -21.17
CA PHE A 37 3.17 0.50 -20.29
C PHE A 37 2.92 -0.78 -21.08
N VAL A 38 2.02 -0.76 -22.07
CA VAL A 38 1.75 -1.91 -22.96
C VAL A 38 3.01 -2.31 -23.72
N ALA A 39 3.71 -1.35 -24.32
CA ALA A 39 4.97 -1.61 -25.03
C ALA A 39 6.05 -2.16 -24.09
N THR A 40 6.12 -1.65 -22.85
CA THR A 40 7.04 -2.15 -21.82
C THR A 40 6.72 -3.59 -21.44
N MET A 41 5.45 -3.95 -21.24
CA MET A 41 5.03 -5.33 -20.96
C MET A 41 5.39 -6.29 -22.10
N GLN A 42 5.17 -5.88 -23.35
CA GLN A 42 5.52 -6.68 -24.53
C GLN A 42 7.04 -6.89 -24.62
N THR A 43 7.83 -5.82 -24.42
CA THR A 43 9.30 -5.90 -24.34
C THR A 43 9.75 -6.80 -23.19
N ASN A 44 8.98 -6.81 -22.10
CA ASN A 44 9.23 -7.69 -20.97
C ASN A 44 8.87 -9.16 -21.23
N GLY A 45 8.24 -9.48 -22.36
CA GLY A 45 7.78 -10.83 -22.71
C GLY A 45 6.52 -11.25 -21.97
N SER A 46 5.69 -10.31 -21.53
CA SER A 46 4.38 -10.63 -20.96
C SER A 46 3.46 -11.24 -22.03
N ASP A 47 2.63 -12.19 -21.62
CA ASP A 47 1.65 -12.82 -22.51
C ASP A 47 0.64 -11.80 -23.03
N THR A 48 0.19 -11.98 -24.28
CA THR A 48 -0.73 -11.04 -24.94
C THR A 48 -2.05 -10.89 -24.19
N GLU A 49 -2.57 -11.97 -23.62
CA GLU A 49 -3.81 -11.95 -22.82
C GLU A 49 -3.63 -11.16 -21.51
N VAL A 50 -2.49 -11.34 -20.83
CA VAL A 50 -2.14 -10.59 -19.62
C VAL A 50 -1.98 -9.11 -19.94
N THR A 51 -1.28 -8.76 -21.02
CA THR A 51 -1.14 -7.38 -21.48
C THR A 51 -2.49 -6.74 -21.79
N ALA A 52 -3.38 -7.44 -22.52
CA ALA A 52 -4.71 -6.92 -22.83
C ALA A 52 -5.59 -6.74 -21.59
N PHE A 53 -5.51 -7.68 -20.63
CA PHE A 53 -6.22 -7.57 -19.35
C PHE A 53 -5.75 -6.34 -18.55
N ILE A 54 -4.44 -6.14 -18.45
CA ILE A 54 -3.85 -5.00 -17.74
C ILE A 54 -4.13 -3.68 -18.47
N GLU A 55 -4.11 -3.66 -19.80
CA GLU A 55 -4.49 -2.49 -20.59
C GLU A 55 -5.95 -2.08 -20.31
N LYS A 56 -6.87 -3.04 -20.31
CA LYS A 56 -8.28 -2.78 -19.99
C LYS A 56 -8.44 -2.20 -18.58
N PHE A 57 -7.71 -2.76 -17.62
CA PHE A 57 -7.67 -2.21 -16.27
C PHE A 57 -7.10 -0.79 -16.25
N ALA A 58 -6.03 -0.50 -16.99
CA ALA A 58 -5.44 0.84 -17.08
C ALA A 58 -6.41 1.87 -17.70
N ARG A 59 -7.19 1.47 -18.72
CA ARG A 59 -8.16 2.34 -19.40
C ARG A 59 -9.35 2.76 -18.53
N GLN A 60 -9.64 1.99 -17.49
CA GLN A 60 -10.76 2.28 -16.57
C GLN A 60 -10.32 3.15 -15.37
N ASP A 61 -9.15 3.80 -15.45
CA ASP A 61 -8.56 4.55 -14.35
C ASP A 61 -9.44 5.74 -13.94
N SER A 62 -9.83 5.77 -12.67
CA SER A 62 -10.54 6.89 -12.06
C SER A 62 -9.59 7.98 -11.55
N GLY A 63 -8.27 7.72 -11.57
CA GLY A 63 -7.25 8.57 -10.95
C GLY A 63 -7.18 8.45 -9.44
N ARG A 64 -7.97 7.54 -8.83
CA ARG A 64 -8.01 7.32 -7.38
C ARG A 64 -7.02 6.24 -6.95
N GLN A 65 -6.68 6.28 -5.66
CA GLN A 65 -6.07 5.13 -4.99
C GLN A 65 -7.05 3.95 -4.98
N PHE A 66 -6.51 2.74 -4.91
CA PHE A 66 -7.31 1.52 -4.75
C PHE A 66 -6.62 0.56 -3.77
N LEU A 67 -7.38 -0.40 -3.24
CA LEU A 67 -6.86 -1.52 -2.47
C LEU A 67 -6.94 -2.78 -3.33
N MET A 68 -5.85 -3.55 -3.38
CA MET A 68 -5.87 -4.90 -3.92
C MET A 68 -6.24 -5.84 -2.78
N VAL A 69 -7.41 -6.48 -2.88
CA VAL A 69 -7.83 -7.56 -2.00
C VAL A 69 -7.12 -8.82 -2.46
N ASN A 70 -6.57 -9.61 -1.53
CA ASN A 70 -5.93 -10.89 -1.82
C ASN A 70 -6.40 -11.93 -0.81
N ASN A 71 -6.99 -13.01 -1.31
CA ASN A 71 -7.16 -14.26 -0.58
C ASN A 71 -6.07 -15.21 -1.06
N ILE A 72 -5.39 -15.85 -0.12
CA ILE A 72 -4.13 -16.56 -0.35
C ILE A 72 -4.25 -17.97 0.25
N ASP A 73 -4.05 -18.97 -0.59
CA ASP A 73 -3.91 -20.38 -0.22
C ASP A 73 -2.50 -20.81 -0.62
N MET A 74 -1.67 -21.17 0.36
CA MET A 74 -0.26 -21.47 0.12
C MET A 74 -0.12 -22.89 -0.40
N ASN A 75 0.86 -23.10 -1.29
CA ASN A 75 1.14 -24.43 -1.78
C ASN A 75 1.76 -25.29 -0.65
N GLU A 76 1.16 -26.43 -0.34
CA GLU A 76 1.69 -27.35 0.68
C GLU A 76 3.00 -28.01 0.24
N ASN A 77 3.14 -28.27 -1.07
CA ASN A 77 4.27 -28.95 -1.67
C ASN A 77 4.75 -28.17 -2.92
N PRO A 78 5.32 -26.96 -2.73
CA PRO A 78 5.76 -26.15 -3.84
C PRO A 78 6.87 -26.86 -4.62
N PRO A 79 6.93 -26.70 -5.95
CA PRO A 79 8.02 -27.23 -6.74
C PRO A 79 9.33 -26.48 -6.47
N ASP A 80 10.46 -27.14 -6.75
CA ASP A 80 11.75 -26.45 -6.82
C ASP A 80 11.72 -25.39 -7.93
N VAL A 81 12.17 -24.19 -7.60
CA VAL A 81 12.16 -23.03 -8.49
C VAL A 81 13.54 -22.41 -8.59
N GLU A 82 13.90 -21.98 -9.81
CA GLU A 82 15.18 -21.32 -10.09
C GLU A 82 15.39 -20.11 -9.16
N GLY A 83 16.56 -20.07 -8.51
CA GLY A 83 16.91 -19.00 -7.56
C GLY A 83 16.42 -19.21 -6.12
N ALA A 84 15.75 -20.33 -5.82
CA ALA A 84 15.50 -20.82 -4.46
C ALA A 84 16.30 -22.10 -4.20
N GLU A 85 16.52 -22.42 -2.92
CA GLU A 85 17.10 -23.70 -2.52
C GLU A 85 16.09 -24.84 -2.71
N PRO A 86 16.53 -26.06 -3.08
CA PRO A 86 15.63 -27.20 -3.20
C PRO A 86 14.87 -27.49 -1.91
N GLY A 87 13.57 -27.76 -2.02
CA GLY A 87 12.68 -28.05 -0.90
C GLY A 87 12.29 -26.84 -0.04
N GLU A 88 12.50 -25.61 -0.52
CA GLU A 88 12.01 -24.41 0.18
C GLU A 88 10.48 -24.43 0.36
N SER A 89 10.04 -24.01 1.54
CA SER A 89 8.60 -23.89 1.84
C SER A 89 7.95 -22.77 1.02
N ALA A 90 6.64 -22.86 0.81
CA ALA A 90 5.88 -21.82 0.13
C ALA A 90 5.98 -20.46 0.84
N SER A 91 6.08 -20.45 2.17
CA SER A 91 6.33 -19.23 2.95
C SER A 91 7.69 -18.59 2.65
N SER A 92 8.73 -19.40 2.41
CA SER A 92 10.08 -18.92 2.07
C SER A 92 10.11 -18.34 0.65
N LEU A 93 9.46 -19.02 -0.31
CA LEU A 93 9.29 -18.53 -1.68
C LEU A 93 8.49 -17.21 -1.71
N MET A 94 7.40 -17.12 -0.95
CA MET A 94 6.63 -15.87 -0.82
C MET A 94 7.47 -14.76 -0.18
N ALA A 95 8.31 -15.06 0.82
CA ALA A 95 9.19 -14.08 1.44
C ALA A 95 10.21 -13.52 0.43
N ARG A 96 10.81 -14.36 -0.42
CA ARG A 96 11.70 -13.92 -1.52
C ARG A 96 10.99 -12.98 -2.49
N TYR A 97 9.75 -13.30 -2.87
CA TYR A 97 8.94 -12.39 -3.68
C TYR A 97 8.71 -11.04 -2.98
N MET A 98 8.32 -11.09 -1.69
CA MET A 98 7.99 -9.90 -0.90
C MET A 98 9.20 -9.01 -0.59
N GLU A 99 10.41 -9.57 -0.48
CA GLU A 99 11.66 -8.83 -0.30
C GLU A 99 11.86 -7.78 -1.41
N HIS A 100 11.40 -8.07 -2.61
CA HIS A 100 11.45 -7.13 -3.73
C HIS A 100 10.20 -6.26 -3.82
N MET A 101 9.03 -6.83 -3.52
CA MET A 101 7.75 -6.13 -3.67
C MET A 101 7.60 -4.97 -2.67
N ILE A 102 7.98 -5.18 -1.40
CA ILE A 102 7.82 -4.16 -0.34
C ILE A 102 8.58 -2.87 -0.64
N PRO A 103 9.88 -2.89 -1.01
CA PRO A 103 10.60 -1.67 -1.39
C PRO A 103 9.95 -0.92 -2.56
N ALA A 104 9.52 -1.62 -3.61
CA ALA A 104 8.91 -0.97 -4.77
C ALA A 104 7.53 -0.37 -4.48
N LEU A 105 6.76 -1.02 -3.61
CA LEU A 105 5.53 -0.47 -3.06
C LEU A 105 5.82 0.83 -2.29
N LEU A 106 6.68 0.77 -1.27
CA LEU A 106 6.94 1.90 -0.38
C LEU A 106 7.54 3.10 -1.11
N ALA A 107 8.44 2.87 -2.08
CA ALA A 107 9.01 3.92 -2.93
C ALA A 107 7.93 4.74 -3.67
N ARG A 108 6.75 4.16 -3.88
CA ARG A 108 5.60 4.78 -4.56
C ARG A 108 4.45 5.12 -3.62
N ALA A 109 4.71 5.15 -2.31
CA ALA A 109 3.72 5.31 -1.25
C ALA A 109 2.62 4.23 -1.25
N CYS A 110 2.86 3.09 -1.88
CA CYS A 110 2.02 1.91 -1.79
C CYS A 110 2.46 1.07 -0.56
N HIS A 111 1.55 0.36 0.10
CA HIS A 111 1.89 -0.43 1.28
C HIS A 111 0.79 -1.44 1.63
N PRO A 112 1.12 -2.51 2.38
CA PRO A 112 0.10 -3.34 3.02
C PRO A 112 -0.72 -2.50 4.02
N VAL A 113 -2.02 -2.77 4.08
CA VAL A 113 -2.98 -2.12 4.99
C VAL A 113 -3.41 -3.08 6.08
N LEU A 114 -3.69 -4.33 5.69
CA LEU A 114 -4.12 -5.39 6.57
C LEU A 114 -3.55 -6.70 6.05
N MET A 115 -3.07 -7.55 6.95
CA MET A 115 -2.66 -8.91 6.68
C MET A 115 -3.03 -9.78 7.88
N GLY A 116 -3.48 -11.01 7.64
CA GLY A 116 -3.81 -11.93 8.70
C GLY A 116 -4.01 -13.35 8.21
N SER A 117 -3.78 -14.32 9.11
CA SER A 117 -4.09 -15.72 8.87
C SER A 117 -5.60 -15.95 8.95
N ALA A 118 -6.11 -16.82 8.09
CA ALA A 118 -7.44 -17.37 8.25
C ALA A 118 -7.49 -18.19 9.54
N ILE A 119 -8.60 -18.06 10.27
CA ILE A 119 -8.82 -18.79 11.54
C ILE A 119 -9.93 -19.85 11.44
N TYR A 120 -10.59 -19.91 10.28
CA TYR A 120 -11.66 -20.85 9.96
C TYR A 120 -11.86 -20.89 8.43
N PRO A 121 -12.39 -21.99 7.87
CA PRO A 121 -12.86 -22.01 6.49
C PRO A 121 -13.91 -20.93 6.19
N ALA A 122 -14.16 -20.65 4.92
CA ALA A 122 -15.19 -19.72 4.50
C ALA A 122 -16.55 -20.11 5.09
N MET A 123 -17.16 -19.20 5.85
CA MET A 123 -18.44 -19.43 6.53
C MET A 123 -19.65 -19.34 5.59
N ASP A 124 -19.50 -18.59 4.49
CA ASP A 124 -20.54 -18.40 3.48
C ASP A 124 -19.90 -18.41 2.09
N LEU A 125 -20.37 -19.31 1.24
CA LEU A 125 -19.93 -19.49 -0.14
C LEU A 125 -21.15 -19.75 -1.02
N VAL A 126 -21.36 -18.86 -1.99
CA VAL A 126 -22.49 -18.94 -2.91
C VAL A 126 -21.98 -18.73 -4.34
N GLY A 127 -22.20 -19.72 -5.20
CA GLY A 127 -21.87 -19.63 -6.62
C GLY A 127 -20.37 -19.72 -6.96
N ILE A 128 -19.54 -20.19 -6.03
CA ILE A 128 -18.10 -20.40 -6.23
C ILE A 128 -17.73 -21.77 -5.63
N GLU A 129 -17.04 -22.59 -6.42
CA GLU A 129 -16.51 -23.89 -5.99
C GLU A 129 -15.01 -23.80 -5.68
N GLY A 130 -14.52 -24.56 -4.69
CA GLY A 130 -13.08 -24.66 -4.40
C GLY A 130 -12.48 -23.48 -3.63
N ALA A 131 -13.32 -22.60 -3.08
CA ALA A 131 -12.94 -21.39 -2.35
C ALA A 131 -13.13 -21.49 -0.82
N GLU A 132 -13.28 -22.71 -0.30
CA GLU A 132 -13.60 -23.01 1.11
C GLU A 132 -12.43 -22.70 2.05
N ASN A 133 -11.22 -23.06 1.64
CA ASN A 133 -10.03 -22.95 2.47
C ASN A 133 -9.11 -21.86 1.92
N TRP A 134 -8.57 -21.07 2.85
CA TRP A 134 -7.57 -20.03 2.66
C TRP A 134 -6.62 -20.06 3.85
N ASP A 135 -5.36 -19.73 3.63
CA ASP A 135 -4.39 -19.57 4.72
C ASP A 135 -4.32 -18.12 5.21
N GLN A 136 -4.44 -17.17 4.30
CA GLN A 136 -4.19 -15.75 4.57
C GLN A 136 -5.10 -14.83 3.76
N ALA A 137 -5.33 -13.64 4.31
CA ALA A 137 -5.92 -12.51 3.60
C ALA A 137 -5.01 -11.28 3.72
N ALA A 138 -4.90 -10.52 2.63
CA ALA A 138 -4.09 -9.31 2.59
C ALA A 138 -4.73 -8.20 1.74
N LEU A 139 -4.64 -6.97 2.25
CA LEU A 139 -5.03 -5.75 1.55
C LEU A 139 -3.79 -4.91 1.27
N PHE A 140 -3.54 -4.60 0.00
CA PHE A 140 -2.45 -3.71 -0.41
C PHE A 140 -3.00 -2.42 -0.98
N ARG A 141 -2.62 -1.28 -0.41
CA ARG A 141 -2.94 0.03 -0.97
C ARG A 141 -1.97 0.37 -2.09
N TYR A 142 -2.52 0.68 -3.25
CA TYR A 142 -1.80 1.30 -4.34
C TYR A 142 -2.17 2.78 -4.43
N ARG A 143 -1.16 3.64 -4.53
CA ARG A 143 -1.33 5.10 -4.62
C ARG A 143 -2.20 5.50 -5.82
N SER A 144 -2.04 4.81 -6.95
CA SER A 144 -2.82 4.96 -8.18
C SER A 144 -2.57 3.77 -9.12
N ARG A 145 -3.33 3.66 -10.22
CA ARG A 145 -3.08 2.65 -11.26
C ARG A 145 -1.74 2.85 -11.96
N ARG A 146 -1.32 4.10 -12.15
CA ARG A 146 0.03 4.44 -12.62
C ARG A 146 1.11 3.82 -11.73
N ALA A 147 1.05 4.04 -10.42
CA ALA A 147 1.99 3.46 -9.48
C ALA A 147 1.98 1.93 -9.50
N PHE A 148 0.82 1.30 -9.68
CA PHE A 148 0.71 -0.15 -9.87
C PHE A 148 1.42 -0.61 -11.15
N LEU A 149 1.17 0.03 -12.29
CA LEU A 149 1.79 -0.30 -13.57
C LEU A 149 3.30 -0.13 -13.54
N GLU A 150 3.81 0.93 -12.91
CA GLU A 150 5.25 1.11 -12.72
C GLU A 150 5.89 0.00 -11.88
N ILE A 151 5.14 -0.65 -10.98
CA ILE A 151 5.65 -1.78 -10.17
C ILE A 151 5.63 -3.05 -11.00
N VAL A 152 4.50 -3.39 -11.62
CA VAL A 152 4.33 -4.68 -12.32
C VAL A 152 5.06 -4.74 -13.65
N THR A 153 5.38 -3.59 -14.26
CA THR A 153 6.19 -3.53 -15.49
C THR A 153 7.68 -3.32 -15.21
N ASN A 154 8.09 -3.17 -13.95
CA ASN A 154 9.49 -2.94 -13.63
C ASN A 154 10.33 -4.21 -13.91
N PRO A 155 11.38 -4.10 -14.75
CA PRO A 155 12.17 -5.26 -15.16
C PRO A 155 12.89 -5.97 -14.01
N ALA A 156 13.13 -5.30 -12.87
CA ALA A 156 13.71 -5.92 -11.67
C ALA A 156 12.80 -6.98 -11.02
N PHE A 157 11.52 -7.03 -11.41
CA PHE A 157 10.54 -8.06 -11.03
C PHE A 157 10.44 -9.21 -12.05
N ARG A 158 11.10 -9.09 -13.22
CA ARG A 158 11.15 -10.18 -14.20
C ARG A 158 11.80 -11.40 -13.57
N GLY A 159 11.18 -12.56 -13.79
CA GLY A 159 11.65 -13.81 -13.19
C GLY A 159 11.64 -13.78 -11.66
N LYS A 160 10.69 -13.08 -11.03
CA LYS A 160 10.45 -13.21 -9.58
C LYS A 160 9.00 -13.56 -9.25
N HIS A 161 8.12 -13.34 -10.22
CA HIS A 161 6.74 -13.80 -10.17
C HIS A 161 6.63 -15.33 -10.09
N HIS A 162 7.65 -16.08 -10.51
CA HIS A 162 7.66 -17.53 -10.37
C HIS A 162 7.74 -17.97 -8.90
N PHE A 163 8.40 -17.22 -8.02
CA PHE A 163 8.38 -17.50 -6.58
C PHE A 163 6.97 -17.37 -6.02
N LYS A 164 6.25 -16.29 -6.37
CA LYS A 164 4.83 -16.13 -6.00
C LYS A 164 3.97 -17.25 -6.56
N THR A 165 4.18 -17.60 -7.83
CA THR A 165 3.36 -18.62 -8.51
C THR A 165 3.58 -20.01 -7.90
N ALA A 166 4.82 -20.36 -7.57
CA ALA A 166 5.15 -21.62 -6.90
C ALA A 166 4.68 -21.65 -5.44
N ALA A 167 4.67 -20.51 -4.75
CA ALA A 167 4.23 -20.40 -3.36
C ALA A 167 2.71 -20.53 -3.16
N LEU A 168 1.91 -20.45 -4.22
CA LEU A 168 0.46 -20.40 -4.13
C LEU A 168 -0.16 -21.67 -4.71
N GLU A 169 -1.09 -22.27 -3.97
CA GLU A 169 -2.01 -23.28 -4.51
C GLU A 169 -3.10 -22.59 -5.33
N LYS A 170 -3.70 -21.55 -4.73
CA LYS A 170 -4.68 -20.68 -5.38
C LYS A 170 -4.70 -19.30 -4.75
N THR A 171 -5.22 -18.33 -5.49
CA THR A 171 -5.43 -16.96 -5.00
C THR A 171 -6.61 -16.31 -5.71
N ILE A 172 -7.33 -15.47 -4.99
CA ILE A 172 -8.26 -14.51 -5.58
C ILE A 172 -7.70 -13.12 -5.26
N ALA A 173 -7.46 -12.33 -6.31
CA ALA A 173 -7.02 -10.95 -6.16
C ALA A 173 -7.84 -10.01 -7.04
N TYR A 174 -8.37 -8.95 -6.45
CA TYR A 174 -9.14 -7.94 -7.19
C TYR A 174 -9.01 -6.54 -6.58
N PRO A 175 -9.01 -5.49 -7.43
CA PRO A 175 -8.98 -4.11 -6.98
C PRO A 175 -10.34 -3.65 -6.47
N ILE A 176 -10.33 -2.86 -5.40
CA ILE A 176 -11.49 -2.10 -4.91
C ILE A 176 -11.13 -0.63 -4.73
N GLU A 177 -12.05 0.26 -5.07
CA GLU A 177 -12.02 1.64 -4.58
C GLU A 177 -12.79 1.71 -3.27
N THR A 178 -12.30 2.51 -2.33
CA THR A 178 -12.93 2.62 -1.02
C THR A 178 -13.89 3.78 -0.95
N ASP A 179 -15.11 3.52 -0.49
CA ASP A 179 -16.06 4.57 -0.08
C ASP A 179 -15.79 5.02 1.38
N LEU A 180 -15.34 4.08 2.22
CA LEU A 180 -14.95 4.32 3.61
C LEU A 180 -13.60 3.65 3.89
N TYR A 181 -12.61 4.43 4.29
CA TYR A 181 -11.28 3.92 4.65
C TYR A 181 -10.71 4.68 5.86
N LEU A 182 -11.16 4.29 7.06
CA LEU A 182 -10.72 4.91 8.32
C LEU A 182 -9.24 4.66 8.64
N GLY A 183 -8.65 3.63 8.03
CA GLY A 183 -7.23 3.32 8.11
C GLY A 183 -6.34 4.20 7.24
N ASP A 184 -6.88 5.20 6.53
CA ASP A 184 -6.09 6.06 5.65
C ASP A 184 -5.01 6.83 6.45
N PRO A 185 -3.72 6.63 6.15
CA PRO A 185 -2.62 7.31 6.83
C PRO A 185 -2.71 8.84 6.79
N ARG A 186 -3.36 9.44 5.79
CA ARG A 186 -3.60 10.89 5.73
C ARG A 186 -4.50 11.37 6.86
N LEU A 187 -5.54 10.60 7.17
CA LEU A 187 -6.43 10.90 8.29
C LEU A 187 -5.72 10.66 9.61
N LEU A 188 -5.14 9.47 9.78
CA LEU A 188 -4.49 9.07 11.03
C LEU A 188 -3.33 10.00 11.40
N LEU A 189 -2.43 10.31 10.45
CA LEU A 189 -1.32 11.21 10.70
C LEU A 189 -1.80 12.63 11.01
N GLY A 190 -2.81 13.13 10.29
CA GLY A 190 -3.39 14.44 10.55
C GLY A 190 -3.93 14.56 11.97
N LEU A 191 -4.67 13.54 12.43
CA LEU A 191 -5.21 13.48 13.79
C LEU A 191 -4.10 13.38 14.85
N ILE A 192 -3.07 12.56 14.62
CA ILE A 192 -1.93 12.42 15.54
C ILE A 192 -1.17 13.75 15.66
N LEU A 193 -0.83 14.37 14.53
CA LEU A 193 -0.12 15.65 14.52
C LEU A 193 -0.95 16.75 15.19
N LEU A 194 -2.26 16.80 14.91
CA LEU A 194 -3.16 17.75 15.55
C LEU A 194 -3.18 17.56 17.07
N ALA A 195 -3.36 16.32 17.55
CA ALA A 195 -3.42 16.01 18.96
C ALA A 195 -2.11 16.38 19.69
N ILE A 196 -0.96 15.97 19.14
CA ILE A 196 0.36 16.28 19.71
C ILE A 196 0.61 17.80 19.72
N THR A 197 0.30 18.48 18.62
CA THR A 197 0.50 19.93 18.50
C THR A 197 -0.37 20.69 19.52
N ALA A 198 -1.64 20.30 19.67
CA ALA A 198 -2.55 20.88 20.63
C ALA A 198 -2.07 20.67 22.08
N LEU A 199 -1.56 19.48 22.41
CA LEU A 199 -0.98 19.19 23.73
C LEU A 199 0.24 20.07 24.03
N ILE A 200 1.15 20.24 23.06
CA ILE A 200 2.35 21.08 23.20
C ILE A 200 1.98 22.56 23.36
N ASP A 201 1.03 23.06 22.58
CA ASP A 201 0.55 24.45 22.69
C ASP A 201 -0.11 24.70 24.06
N SER A 202 -0.96 23.77 24.52
CA SER A 202 -1.60 23.82 25.84
C SER A 202 -0.59 23.86 26.99
N PHE A 203 0.43 23.01 26.95
CA PHE A 203 1.50 23.01 27.95
C PHE A 203 2.31 24.32 27.93
N SER A 204 2.60 24.84 26.74
CA SER A 204 3.32 26.10 26.56
C SER A 204 2.54 27.29 27.12
N LEU A 205 1.23 27.33 26.93
CA LEU A 205 0.35 28.36 27.50
C LEU A 205 0.29 28.26 29.03
N SER A 206 0.15 27.05 29.57
CA SER A 206 0.13 26.80 31.02
C SER A 206 1.41 27.28 31.70
N LYS A 207 2.57 27.01 31.10
CA LYS A 207 3.88 27.47 31.62
C LYS A 207 3.99 29.00 31.63
N LYS A 208 3.56 29.66 30.56
CA LYS A 208 3.56 31.13 30.48
C LYS A 208 2.62 31.76 31.50
N ALA A 209 1.44 31.17 31.72
CA ALA A 209 0.49 31.62 32.72
C ALA A 209 1.04 31.50 34.14
N ARG A 210 1.73 30.39 34.45
CA ARG A 210 2.40 30.18 35.74
C ARG A 210 3.53 31.17 35.97
N GLN A 211 4.41 31.35 35.00
CA GLN A 211 5.50 32.33 35.08
C GLN A 211 4.97 33.74 35.33
N LYS A 212 3.90 34.15 34.62
CA LYS A 212 3.27 35.47 34.80
C LYS A 212 2.68 35.66 36.21
N LYS A 213 2.11 34.61 36.82
CA LYS A 213 1.63 34.65 38.21
C LYS A 213 2.79 34.80 39.20
N GLU A 214 3.87 34.04 39.01
CA GLU A 214 5.06 34.09 39.87
C GLU A 214 5.73 35.47 39.83
N THR A 215 5.82 36.11 38.65
CA THR A 215 6.39 37.48 38.53
C THR A 215 5.50 38.55 39.14
N ALA A 216 4.18 38.34 39.17
CA ALA A 216 3.23 39.30 39.72
C ALA A 216 3.09 39.24 41.26
N HIS A 217 3.65 38.22 41.92
CA HIS A 217 3.68 38.11 43.39
C HIS A 217 5.05 38.46 43.99
N SER A 218 6.06 38.71 43.15
CA SER A 218 7.41 39.12 43.54
C SER A 218 7.65 40.64 43.45
N VAL A 219 6.61 41.43 43.18
CA VAL A 219 6.60 42.90 43.11
C VAL A 219 5.60 43.41 44.13
#